data_AF-A0A0A2WMB1-F1
#
_entry.id   AF-A0A0A2WMB1-F1
#
_cell.length_a   1.000
_cell.length_b   1.000
_cell.length_c   1.000
_cell.angle_alpha   90.00
_cell.angle_beta   90.00
_cell.angle_gamma   90.00
#
_symmetry.space_group_name_H-M   'P 1'
#
loop_
_entity.id
_entity.type
_entity.pdbx_description
1 polymer ?
#
loop_
_entity_poly.entity_id
_entity_poly.type
_entity_poly.pdbx_seq_one_letter_code
_entity_poly.pdbx_strand_id
1 'polypeptide(L)' 'MSRENYLAAANELGLADDPLIRDVMNLLYASDKAYHAQVSEQIALCERVGAQLDSVRGLVPVIEELPR' A
#
# COMPACT_ATOMS: atom_id res chain seq x y z
N MET A 1 0.34 10.52 1.91
CA MET A 1 0.64 11.97 1.88
C MET A 1 -0.67 12.77 1.74
N SER A 2 -0.76 14.05 2.13
CA SER A 2 -1.98 14.86 1.93
C SER A 2 -1.93 15.63 0.60
N ARG A 3 -3.09 15.99 0.03
CA ARG A 3 -3.18 16.83 -1.18
C ARG A 3 -2.51 18.19 -0.99
N GLU A 4 -2.60 18.73 0.23
CA GLU A 4 -2.02 20.02 0.60
C GLU A 4 -0.50 20.04 0.45
N ASN A 5 0.18 18.92 0.68
CA ASN A 5 1.64 18.83 0.50
C ASN A 5 2.06 19.00 -0.96
N TYR A 6 1.30 18.46 -1.91
CA TYR A 6 1.58 18.63 -3.34
C TYR A 6 1.34 20.07 -3.81
N LEU A 7 0.30 20.72 -3.30
CA LEU A 7 0.02 22.13 -3.59
C LEU A 7 1.02 23.07 -2.91
N ALA A 8 1.51 22.72 -1.72
CA ALA A 8 2.57 23.43 -1.02
C ALA A 8 3.89 23.38 -1.83
N ALA A 9 4.23 22.23 -2.42
CA ALA A 9 5.39 22.12 -3.31
C ALA A 9 5.28 23.04 -4.54
N ALA A 10 4.07 23.17 -5.12
CA ALA A 10 3.84 24.13 -6.20
C ALA A 10 3.95 25.59 -5.73
N ASN A 11 3.51 25.90 -4.51
CA ASN A 11 3.65 27.23 -3.90
C ASN A 11 5.12 27.60 -3.68
N GLU A 12 5.94 26.68 -3.17
CA GLU A 12 7.38 26.91 -2.95
C GLU A 12 8.14 27.22 -4.23
N LEU A 13 7.67 26.68 -5.36
CA LEU A 13 8.23 26.93 -6.68
C LEU A 13 7.66 28.20 -7.35
N GLY A 14 6.73 28.90 -6.70
CA GLY A 14 6.04 30.08 -7.26
C GLY A 14 5.09 29.74 -8.42
N LEU A 15 4.68 28.48 -8.53
CA LEU A 15 3.89 27.94 -9.64
C LEU A 15 2.44 27.62 -9.25
N ALA A 16 2.01 27.92 -8.03
CA ALA A 16 0.68 27.54 -7.55
C ALA A 16 -0.49 28.22 -8.25
N ASP A 17 -0.25 29.39 -8.84
CA ASP A 17 -1.23 30.12 -9.64
C ASP A 17 -1.31 29.63 -11.09
N ASP A 18 -0.37 28.77 -11.52
CA ASP A 18 -0.44 28.12 -12.82
C ASP A 18 -1.49 26.99 -12.77
N PRO A 19 -2.59 27.09 -13.53
CA PRO A 19 -3.65 26.09 -13.53
C PRO A 19 -3.16 24.72 -14.02
N LEU A 20 -2.20 24.66 -14.95
CA LEU A 20 -1.63 23.41 -15.43
C LEU A 20 -0.83 22.72 -14.32
N ILE A 21 -0.02 23.47 -13.58
CA ILE A 21 0.75 22.91 -12.46
C ILE A 21 -0.19 22.41 -11.36
N ARG A 22 -1.25 23.15 -11.08
CA ARG A 22 -2.29 22.72 -10.14
C ARG A 22 -2.94 21.40 -10.56
N ASP A 23 -3.27 21.25 -11.83
CA ASP A 23 -3.85 20.02 -12.38
C ASP A 23 -2.87 18.84 -12.31
N VAL A 24 -1.60 19.06 -12.65
CA VAL A 24 -0.54 18.06 -12.51
C VAL A 24 -0.38 17.61 -11.05
N MET A 25 -0.37 18.54 -10.10
CA MET A 25 -0.26 18.22 -8.67
C MET A 25 -1.47 17.42 -8.16
N ASN A 26 -2.68 17.75 -8.64
CA ASN A 26 -3.87 16.97 -8.32
C ASN A 26 -3.79 15.55 -8.90
N LEU A 27 -3.28 15.39 -10.12
CA LEU A 27 -3.09 14.08 -10.76
C LEU A 27 -2.06 13.23 -10.00
N LEU A 28 -0.92 13.83 -9.60
CA LEU A 28 0.10 13.18 -8.80
C LEU A 28 -0.47 12.69 -7.46
N TYR A 29 -1.23 13.55 -6.76
CA TYR A 29 -1.90 13.16 -5.53
C TYR A 29 -2.88 11.99 -5.74
N ALA A 30 -3.68 12.01 -6.81
CA ALA A 30 -4.61 10.93 -7.11
C ALA A 30 -3.88 9.61 -7.38
N SER A 31 -2.76 9.65 -8.10
CA SER A 31 -1.91 8.49 -8.37
C SER A 31 -1.27 7.94 -7.10
N ASP A 32 -0.73 8.80 -6.23
CA ASP A 32 -0.14 8.40 -4.94
C ASP A 32 -1.18 7.70 -4.06
N LYS A 33 -2.38 8.26 -3.97
CA LYS A 33 -3.50 7.66 -3.23
C LYS A 33 -3.88 6.29 -3.77
N ALA A 34 -3.96 6.13 -5.09
CA ALA A 34 -4.29 4.85 -5.73
C ALA A 34 -3.21 3.79 -5.46
N TYR A 35 -1.93 4.16 -5.57
CA TYR A 35 -0.81 3.28 -5.26
C TYR A 35 -0.84 2.80 -3.80
N HIS A 36 -1.04 3.72 -2.85
CA HIS A 36 -1.15 3.36 -1.45
C HIS A 36 -2.31 2.41 -1.16
N ALA A 37 -3.48 2.62 -1.79
CA ALA A 37 -4.61 1.71 -1.66
C ALA A 37 -4.27 0.31 -2.19
N GLN A 38 -3.63 0.22 -3.36
CA GLN A 38 -3.19 -1.05 -3.94
C GLN A 38 -2.20 -1.79 -3.04
N VAL A 39 -1.21 -1.08 -2.48
CA VAL A 39 -0.24 -1.66 -1.55
C VAL A 39 -0.94 -2.19 -0.29
N SER A 40 -1.90 -1.43 0.27
CA SER A 40 -2.68 -1.89 1.42
C SER A 40 -3.48 -3.16 1.12
N GLU A 41 -4.09 -3.26 -0.06
CA GLU A 41 -4.79 -4.49 -0.48
C GLU A 41 -3.85 -5.69 -0.62
N GLN A 42 -2.65 -5.48 -1.15
CA GLN A 42 -1.63 -6.52 -1.25
C GLN A 42 -1.15 -7.00 0.11
N ILE A 43 -0.92 -6.08 1.06
CA ILE A 43 -0.56 -6.43 2.44
C ILE A 43 -1.67 -7.27 3.08
N ALA A 44 -2.94 -6.84 2.96
CA ALA A 44 -4.08 -7.58 3.49
C ALA A 44 -4.26 -8.96 2.83
N LEU A 45 -3.85 -9.12 1.57
CA LEU A 45 -3.81 -10.43 0.92
C LEU A 45 -2.70 -11.31 1.53
N CYS A 46 -1.49 -10.78 1.69
CA CYS A 46 -0.37 -11.50 2.29
C CYS A 46 -0.70 -11.95 3.74
N GLU A 47 -1.32 -11.10 4.54
CA GLU A 47 -1.76 -11.44 5.91
C GLU A 47 -2.78 -12.58 5.92
N ARG A 48 -3.77 -12.56 5.01
CA ARG A 48 -4.76 -13.64 4.87
C ARG A 48 -4.11 -14.96 4.45
N VAL A 49 -3.18 -14.92 3.50
CA VAL A 49 -2.44 -16.10 3.05
C VAL A 49 -1.55 -16.65 4.17
N GLY A 50 -0.85 -15.78 4.90
CA GLY A 50 -0.06 -16.17 6.07
C GLY A 50 -0.91 -16.86 7.14
N ALA A 51 -2.04 -16.26 7.52
CA ALA A 51 -2.96 -16.85 8.48
C ALA A 51 -3.50 -18.22 8.03
N GLN A 52 -3.78 -18.39 6.73
CA GLN A 52 -4.19 -19.68 6.18
C GLN A 52 -3.08 -20.73 6.27
N LEU A 53 -1.83 -20.39 5.95
CA LEU A 53 -0.68 -21.30 6.06
C LEU A 53 -0.43 -21.73 7.50
N ASP A 54 -0.52 -20.80 8.46
CA ASP A 54 -0.39 -21.11 9.89
C ASP A 54 -1.50 -22.06 10.36
N SER A 55 -2.73 -21.87 9.88
CA SER A 55 -3.86 -22.75 10.20
C SER A 55 -3.67 -24.18 9.68
N VAL A 56 -3.07 -24.35 8.49
CA VAL A 56 -2.78 -25.67 7.91
C VAL A 56 -1.61 -26.34 8.63
N ARG A 57 -0.60 -25.58 9.05
CA ARG A 57 0.56 -26.11 9.80
C ARG A 57 0.15 -26.70 11.15
N GLY A 58 -0.89 -26.14 11.79
CA GLY A 58 -1.48 -26.69 13.01
C GLY A 58 -2.31 -27.97 12.81
N LEU A 59 -2.67 -28.31 11.56
CA LEU A 59 -3.46 -29.49 11.21
C LEU A 59 -2.61 -30.67 10.68
N VAL A 60 -1.30 -30.47 10.47
CA VAL A 60 -0.38 -31.57 10.20
C VAL A 60 0.00 -32.19 11.54
N PRO A 61 -0.50 -33.39 11.92
CA PRO A 61 0.09 -34.12 13.02
C PRO A 61 1.55 -34.39 12.66
N VAL A 62 2.47 -33.93 13.50
CA VAL A 62 3.87 -34.33 13.44
C VAL A 62 3.89 -35.85 13.61
N ILE A 63 4.11 -36.59 12.52
CA ILE A 63 4.44 -38.02 12.58
C ILE A 63 5.93 -38.12 12.96
N GLU A 64 6.27 -37.63 14.14
CA GLU A 64 7.40 -38.13 14.92
C GLU A 64 6.69 -39.03 15.93
N GLU A 65 6.58 -40.34 15.72
CA GLU A 65 7.64 -41.31 15.92
C GLU A 65 7.36 -42.54 15.05
N LEU A 66 8.24 -42.85 14.09
CA LEU A 66 8.38 -44.22 13.60
C LEU A 66 9.35 -44.94 14.55
N PRO A 67 8.91 -45.89 15.39
CA PRO A 67 9.82 -46.70 16.16
C PRO A 67 10.66 -47.55 15.18
N ARG A 68 11.98 -47.46 15.29
CA ARG A 68 12.92 -48.37 14.62
C ARG A 68 12.87 -49.76 15.24
#